data_AF-A0A0U5AYH9-F1
#
_entry.id   AF-A0A0U5AYH9-F1
#
_cell.length_a   1.000
_cell.length_b   1.000
_cell.length_c   1.000
_cell.angle_alpha   90.00
_cell.angle_beta   90.00
_cell.angle_gamma   90.00
#
_symmetry.space_group_name_H-M   'P 1'
#
loop_
_entity.id
_entity.type
_entity.pdbx_description
1 polymer ?
#
loop_
_entity_poly.entity_id
_entity_poly.type
_entity_poly.pdbx_seq_one_letter_code
_entity_poly.pdbx_strand_id
1 'polypeptide(L)'
;MSITPEEIRKIQEEWKKGILEISKAYQMGQNYRELAENFLKRLYAYDYGIVLFKPTLAREVPFRLNFESALSYFIGGKYPEDIGFALQNFREIEFEIAGELYFQDIALSQGKYLFYLKNSEKARDVEFTFVYKKFEGGLIKIIAHHSSIPYGAC
;
A
#
# COMPACT_ATOMS: atom_id res chain seq x y z
N MET A 1 19.17 11.44 9.93
CA MET A 1 19.02 12.20 8.67
C MET A 1 17.55 12.45 8.46
N SER A 2 17.17 13.66 8.03
CA SER A 2 15.75 13.98 7.84
C SER A 2 15.18 13.35 6.57
N ILE A 3 13.89 12.99 6.58
CA ILE A 3 13.12 12.65 5.38
C ILE A 3 12.78 13.94 4.63
N THR A 4 12.79 13.87 3.30
CA THR A 4 12.38 14.96 2.41
C THR A 4 11.08 14.65 1.67
N PRO A 5 10.34 15.66 1.18
CA PRO A 5 9.14 15.44 0.37
C PRO A 5 9.38 14.66 -0.92
N GLU A 6 10.54 14.87 -1.56
CA GLU A 6 10.87 14.15 -2.79
C GLU A 6 11.03 12.64 -2.56
N GLU A 7 11.59 12.26 -1.41
CA GLU A 7 11.70 10.86 -1.02
C GLU A 7 10.32 10.23 -0.75
N ILE A 8 9.37 10.99 -0.17
CA ILE A 8 8.00 10.53 0.04
C ILE A 8 7.25 10.35 -1.29
N ARG A 9 7.40 11.28 -2.23
CA ARG A 9 6.83 11.12 -3.57
C ARG A 9 7.41 9.90 -4.29
N LYS A 10 8.72 9.69 -4.18
CA LYS A 10 9.38 8.53 -4.77
C LYS A 10 8.85 7.21 -4.21
N ILE A 11 8.71 7.08 -2.89
CA ILE A 11 8.19 5.85 -2.29
C ILE A 11 6.71 5.61 -2.60
N GLN A 12 5.89 6.67 -2.71
CA GLN A 12 4.50 6.58 -3.16
C GLN A 12 4.39 6.13 -4.63
N GLU A 13 5.26 6.65 -5.50
CA GLU A 13 5.34 6.22 -6.90
C GLU A 13 5.78 4.75 -7.01
N GLU A 14 6.77 4.34 -6.21
CA GLU A 14 7.19 2.95 -6.09
C GLU A 14 6.07 2.03 -5.58
N TRP A 15 5.25 2.52 -4.65
CA TRP A 15 4.10 1.81 -4.13
C TRP A 15 3.04 1.60 -5.21
N LYS A 16 2.65 2.67 -5.92
CA LYS A 16 1.72 2.61 -7.06
C LYS A 16 2.21 1.62 -8.11
N LYS A 17 3.46 1.76 -8.56
CA LYS A 17 4.04 0.90 -9.60
C LYS A 17 3.99 -0.57 -9.18
N GLY A 18 4.34 -0.87 -7.93
CA GLY A 18 4.28 -2.23 -7.41
C GLY A 18 2.88 -2.84 -7.48
N ILE A 19 1.84 -2.10 -7.10
CA ILE A 19 0.44 -2.58 -7.20
C ILE A 19 0.05 -2.84 -8.66
N LEU A 20 0.40 -1.92 -9.58
CA LEU A 20 0.10 -2.08 -11.00
C LEU A 20 0.86 -3.26 -11.62
N GLU A 21 2.11 -3.49 -11.24
CA GLU A 21 2.93 -4.63 -11.68
C GLU A 21 2.35 -5.97 -11.20
N ILE A 22 1.95 -6.06 -9.93
CA ILE A 22 1.30 -7.25 -9.36
C ILE A 22 0.00 -7.55 -10.10
N SER A 23 -0.85 -6.53 -10.27
CA SER A 23 -2.11 -6.62 -11.03
C SER A 23 -1.85 -7.15 -12.45
N LYS A 24 -0.92 -6.53 -13.18
CA LYS A 24 -0.58 -6.92 -14.54
C LYS A 24 -0.06 -8.36 -14.62
N ALA A 25 0.85 -8.74 -13.73
CA ALA A 25 1.40 -10.10 -13.68
C ALA A 25 0.31 -11.14 -13.43
N TYR A 26 -0.64 -10.86 -12.53
CA TYR A 26 -1.78 -11.73 -12.28
C TYR A 26 -2.65 -11.91 -13.53
N GLN A 27 -2.98 -10.82 -14.22
CA GLN A 27 -3.77 -10.87 -15.47
C GLN A 27 -3.05 -11.62 -16.60
N MET A 28 -1.71 -11.67 -16.58
CA MET A 28 -0.90 -12.38 -17.57
C MET A 28 -0.56 -13.82 -17.16
N GLY A 29 -1.03 -14.31 -16.01
CA GLY A 29 -0.67 -15.63 -15.49
C GLY A 29 0.81 -15.78 -15.12
N GLN A 30 1.49 -14.67 -14.82
CA GLN A 30 2.89 -14.62 -14.41
C GLN A 30 3.04 -14.76 -12.89
N ASN A 31 4.28 -14.83 -12.39
CA ASN A 31 4.56 -14.97 -10.95
C ASN A 31 4.29 -13.68 -10.15
N TYR A 32 3.00 -13.32 -9.99
CA TYR A 32 2.57 -12.16 -9.22
C TYR A 32 2.86 -12.28 -7.72
N ARG A 33 2.98 -13.51 -7.19
CA ARG A 33 3.30 -13.77 -5.79
C ARG A 33 4.70 -13.27 -5.44
N GLU A 34 5.70 -13.60 -6.25
CA GLU A 34 7.08 -13.12 -6.05
C GLU A 34 7.16 -11.59 -6.11
N LEU A 35 6.44 -10.96 -7.05
CA LEU A 35 6.35 -9.51 -7.13
C LEU A 35 5.73 -8.90 -5.86
N ALA A 36 4.67 -9.51 -5.33
CA ALA A 36 4.02 -9.05 -4.09
C ALA A 36 4.91 -9.22 -2.86
N GLU A 37 5.66 -10.31 -2.78
CA GLU A 37 6.62 -10.52 -1.70
C GLU A 37 7.75 -9.48 -1.75
N ASN A 38 8.32 -9.24 -2.92
CA ASN A 38 9.38 -8.24 -3.12
C ASN A 38 8.88 -6.81 -2.87
N PHE A 39 7.64 -6.51 -3.28
CA PHE A 39 6.95 -5.27 -2.97
C PHE A 39 6.88 -5.01 -1.46
N LEU A 40 6.39 -6.00 -0.69
CA LEU A 40 6.30 -5.88 0.76
C LEU A 40 7.67 -5.80 1.43
N LYS A 41 8.63 -6.65 1.06
CA LYS A 41 9.99 -6.65 1.61
C LYS A 41 10.68 -5.30 1.40
N ARG A 42 10.47 -4.68 0.23
CA ARG A 42 11.08 -3.39 -0.12
C ARG A 42 10.43 -2.23 0.62
N LEU A 43 9.10 -2.15 0.60
CA LEU A 43 8.39 -0.94 1.00
C LEU A 43 7.89 -0.96 2.45
N TYR A 44 7.72 -2.12 3.06
CA TYR A 44 7.19 -2.25 4.42
C TYR A 44 8.27 -2.76 5.38
N ALA A 45 8.30 -2.21 6.59
CA ALA A 45 9.36 -2.44 7.58
C ALA A 45 9.21 -3.75 8.37
N TYR A 46 8.65 -4.81 7.78
CA TYR A 46 8.44 -6.10 8.47
C TYR A 46 9.75 -6.80 8.88
N ASP A 47 10.86 -6.47 8.24
CA ASP A 47 12.22 -6.89 8.59
C ASP A 47 12.80 -6.11 9.79
N TYR A 48 12.22 -4.95 10.13
CA TYR A 48 12.63 -4.13 11.27
C TYR A 48 11.69 -4.26 12.48
N GLY A 49 10.53 -4.90 12.33
CA GLY A 49 9.59 -5.13 13.42
C GLY A 49 8.13 -5.18 12.97
N ILE A 50 7.24 -4.80 13.89
CA ILE A 50 5.79 -4.74 13.61
C ILE A 50 5.50 -3.54 12.69
N VAL A 51 4.59 -3.74 11.75
CA VAL A 51 3.99 -2.66 10.95
C VAL A 51 2.50 -2.56 11.31
N LEU A 52 2.03 -1.34 11.60
CA LEU A 52 0.62 -1.10 11.90
C LEU A 52 -0.18 -0.93 10.60
N PHE A 53 -0.63 -2.04 10.01
CA PHE A 53 -1.41 -2.01 8.77
C PHE A 53 -2.90 -2.32 9.03
N LYS A 54 -3.78 -1.35 8.75
CA LYS A 54 -5.24 -1.52 8.68
C LYS A 54 -5.73 -1.30 7.24
N PRO A 55 -5.99 -2.35 6.45
CA PRO A 55 -6.50 -2.22 5.08
C PRO A 55 -7.96 -1.72 5.00
N THR A 56 -8.44 -1.46 3.77
CA THR A 56 -9.82 -1.04 3.48
C THR A 56 -10.83 -2.18 3.54
N LEU A 57 -10.52 -3.34 2.97
CA LEU A 57 -11.49 -4.41 2.67
C LEU A 57 -11.38 -5.61 3.63
N ALA A 58 -11.04 -5.38 4.89
CA ALA A 58 -10.97 -6.44 5.90
C ALA A 58 -11.86 -6.11 7.10
N ARG A 59 -12.70 -7.07 7.49
CA ARG A 59 -13.71 -6.93 8.55
C ARG A 59 -13.48 -7.91 9.69
N GLU A 60 -13.34 -9.20 9.39
CA GLU A 60 -13.24 -10.26 10.41
C GLU A 60 -11.90 -10.19 11.14
N VAL A 61 -10.82 -10.01 10.38
CA VAL A 61 -9.51 -9.68 10.90
C VAL A 61 -9.21 -8.27 10.37
N PRO A 62 -9.21 -7.19 11.16
CA PRO A 62 -9.04 -5.84 10.61
C PRO A 62 -7.58 -5.37 10.52
N PHE A 63 -6.66 -6.04 11.20
CA PHE A 63 -5.25 -5.63 11.29
C PHE A 63 -4.30 -6.65 10.66
N ARG A 64 -3.25 -6.17 10.01
CA ARG A 64 -2.22 -6.94 9.31
C ARG A 64 -0.85 -6.63 9.91
N LEU A 65 -0.58 -7.14 11.11
CA LEU A 65 0.59 -6.76 11.91
C LEU A 65 1.90 -7.48 11.51
N ASN A 66 1.83 -8.47 10.63
CA ASN A 66 2.99 -9.23 10.14
C ASN A 66 2.96 -9.42 8.62
N PHE A 67 4.11 -9.79 8.07
CA PHE A 67 4.33 -9.96 6.63
C PHE A 67 3.28 -10.87 5.98
N GLU A 68 3.05 -12.06 6.51
CA GLU A 68 2.10 -13.05 5.97
C GLU A 68 0.67 -12.52 5.93
N SER A 69 0.26 -11.80 6.97
CA SER A 69 -1.06 -11.18 7.00
C SER A 69 -1.18 -10.09 5.92
N ALA A 70 -0.18 -9.24 5.75
CA ALA A 70 -0.21 -8.20 4.72
C ALA A 70 -0.16 -8.78 3.30
N LEU A 71 0.65 -9.82 3.09
CA LEU A 71 0.72 -10.54 1.81
C LEU A 71 -0.64 -11.13 1.47
N SER A 72 -1.29 -11.77 2.45
CA SER A 72 -2.66 -12.27 2.29
C SER A 72 -3.61 -11.16 1.84
N TYR A 73 -3.57 -9.97 2.44
CA TYR A 73 -4.45 -8.88 2.01
C TYR A 73 -4.23 -8.48 0.54
N PHE A 74 -2.97 -8.36 0.12
CA PHE A 74 -2.65 -7.91 -1.24
C PHE A 74 -2.96 -8.97 -2.31
N ILE A 75 -2.74 -10.26 -2.03
CA ILE A 75 -2.83 -11.32 -3.06
C ILE A 75 -3.68 -12.54 -2.68
N GLY A 76 -4.41 -12.46 -1.58
CA GLY A 76 -5.20 -13.54 -1.00
C GLY A 76 -4.36 -14.61 -0.28
N GLY A 77 -5.05 -15.56 0.35
CA GLY A 77 -4.44 -16.78 0.89
C GLY A 77 -4.82 -17.08 2.33
N LYS A 78 -4.18 -16.40 3.29
CA LYS A 78 -4.24 -16.77 4.72
C LYS A 78 -5.65 -16.58 5.32
N TYR A 79 -6.35 -15.53 4.94
CA TYR A 79 -7.68 -15.22 5.46
C TYR A 79 -8.74 -15.40 4.36
N PRO A 80 -9.87 -16.06 4.64
CA PRO A 80 -10.94 -16.24 3.64
C PRO A 80 -11.52 -14.94 3.08
N GLU A 81 -11.51 -13.85 3.86
CA GLU A 81 -11.97 -12.53 3.41
C GLU A 81 -11.01 -11.83 2.45
N ASP A 82 -9.74 -12.24 2.43
CA ASP A 82 -8.73 -11.62 1.58
C ASP A 82 -8.83 -12.19 0.16
N ILE A 83 -9.53 -11.47 -0.71
CA ILE A 83 -9.67 -11.83 -2.13
C ILE A 83 -8.53 -11.32 -3.03
N GLY A 84 -7.50 -10.70 -2.42
CA GLY A 84 -6.34 -10.15 -3.12
C GLY A 84 -6.59 -8.74 -3.68
N PHE A 85 -6.33 -7.72 -2.86
CA PHE A 85 -6.52 -6.32 -3.25
C PHE A 85 -5.78 -5.94 -4.54
N ALA A 86 -4.51 -6.33 -4.67
CA ALA A 86 -3.66 -6.02 -5.82
C ALA A 86 -3.93 -6.89 -7.05
N LEU A 87 -4.79 -7.91 -6.94
CA LEU A 87 -5.19 -8.77 -8.06
C LEU A 87 -6.35 -8.18 -8.87
N GLN A 88 -6.92 -7.08 -8.39
CA GLN A 88 -7.91 -6.31 -9.13
C GLN A 88 -7.28 -5.71 -10.40
N ASN A 89 -8.05 -5.65 -11.49
CA ASN A 89 -7.59 -5.23 -12.82
C ASN A 89 -7.39 -3.70 -12.93
N PHE A 90 -6.53 -3.16 -12.07
CA PHE A 90 -6.15 -1.75 -12.05
C PHE A 90 -5.39 -1.38 -13.34
N ARG A 91 -5.79 -0.27 -13.94
CA ARG A 91 -5.11 0.42 -15.04
C ARG A 91 -4.15 1.47 -14.51
N GLU A 92 -4.60 2.21 -13.51
CA GLU A 92 -3.96 3.42 -13.03
C GLU A 92 -4.33 3.68 -11.58
N ILE A 93 -3.43 4.31 -10.86
CA ILE A 93 -3.63 4.75 -9.48
C ILE A 93 -3.10 6.17 -9.41
N GLU A 94 -3.86 7.08 -8.81
CA GLU A 94 -3.38 8.44 -8.55
C GLU A 94 -3.38 8.72 -7.06
N PHE A 95 -2.40 9.49 -6.61
CA PHE A 95 -2.32 9.98 -5.25
C PHE A 95 -2.79 11.43 -5.21
N GLU A 96 -3.77 11.72 -4.38
CA GLU A 96 -4.15 13.08 -4.01
C GLU A 96 -3.70 13.33 -2.56
N ILE A 97 -2.57 14.02 -2.40
CA ILE A 97 -2.01 14.31 -1.08
C ILE A 97 -2.78 15.47 -0.44
N ALA A 98 -3.41 15.22 0.70
CA ALA A 98 -4.09 16.24 1.49
C ALA A 98 -3.12 16.99 2.43
N GLY A 99 -2.09 16.30 2.93
CA GLY A 99 -1.09 16.91 3.79
C GLY A 99 0.00 15.94 4.23
N GLU A 100 1.13 16.51 4.63
CA GLU A 100 2.31 15.75 5.09
C GLU A 100 2.96 16.42 6.30
N LEU A 101 3.49 15.61 7.21
CA LEU A 101 4.23 16.06 8.39
C LEU A 101 5.59 15.38 8.41
N TYR A 102 6.63 16.12 8.81
CA TYR A 102 8.02 15.64 8.82
C TYR A 102 8.64 15.84 10.20
N PHE A 103 9.11 14.74 10.79
CA PHE A 103 9.74 14.70 12.11
C PHE A 103 11.06 13.93 12.01
N GLN A 104 12.15 14.63 11.69
CA GLN A 104 13.46 14.01 11.47
C GLN A 104 13.37 12.82 10.51
N ASP A 105 13.57 11.60 11.01
CA ASP A 105 13.56 10.35 10.26
C ASP A 105 12.16 9.73 10.10
N ILE A 106 11.09 10.43 10.52
CA ILE A 106 9.69 10.02 10.37
C ILE A 106 8.96 11.02 9.47
N ALA A 107 8.08 10.51 8.61
CA ALA A 107 7.15 11.32 7.85
C ALA A 107 5.76 10.70 7.84
N LEU A 108 4.73 11.54 7.87
CA LEU A 108 3.34 11.14 7.73
C LEU A 108 2.82 11.74 6.44
N SER A 109 2.02 10.98 5.69
CA SER A 109 1.32 11.47 4.51
C SER A 109 -0.11 10.98 4.55
N GLN A 110 -1.06 11.90 4.36
CA GLN A 110 -2.49 11.62 4.38
C GLN A 110 -3.12 12.16 3.10
N GLY A 111 -4.09 11.44 2.56
CA GLY A 111 -4.72 11.78 1.29
C GLY A 111 -5.69 10.73 0.80
N LYS A 112 -5.90 10.72 -0.51
CA LYS A 112 -6.70 9.71 -1.21
C LYS A 112 -5.88 9.01 -2.28
N TYR A 113 -6.20 7.75 -2.52
CA TYR A 113 -5.90 7.09 -3.78
C TYR A 113 -7.13 7.11 -4.68
N LEU A 114 -6.93 7.35 -5.96
CA LEU A 114 -7.92 7.14 -7.00
C LEU A 114 -7.54 5.89 -7.78
N PHE A 115 -8.28 4.80 -7.61
CA PHE A 115 -8.03 3.55 -8.32
C PHE A 115 -8.89 3.44 -9.58
N TYR A 116 -8.26 3.38 -10.75
CA TYR A 116 -8.94 3.19 -12.03
C TYR A 116 -8.83 1.74 -12.47
N LEU A 117 -9.97 1.10 -12.73
CA LEU A 117 -10.01 -0.24 -13.33
C LEU A 117 -9.99 -0.15 -14.86
N LYS A 118 -9.43 -1.14 -15.57
CA LYS A 118 -9.31 -1.10 -17.04
C LYS A 118 -10.62 -0.80 -17.79
N ASN A 119 -11.76 -1.23 -17.25
CA ASN A 119 -13.07 -1.11 -17.89
C ASN A 119 -13.98 -0.07 -17.21
N SER A 120 -13.42 0.85 -16.41
CA SER A 120 -14.18 1.88 -15.71
C SER A 120 -13.55 3.25 -15.93
N GLU A 121 -14.37 4.22 -16.31
CA GLU A 121 -13.97 5.64 -16.31
C GLU A 121 -14.06 6.25 -14.91
N LYS A 122 -14.84 5.64 -14.00
CA LYS A 122 -14.94 6.07 -12.61
C LYS A 122 -13.80 5.48 -11.78
N ALA A 123 -13.11 6.34 -11.05
CA ALA A 123 -12.19 5.95 -10.00
C ALA A 123 -12.94 5.37 -8.79
N ARG A 124 -12.27 4.50 -8.03
CA ARG A 124 -12.65 4.16 -6.66
C ARG A 124 -11.78 4.94 -5.69
N ASP A 125 -12.41 5.77 -4.88
CA ASP A 125 -11.75 6.57 -3.86
C ASP A 125 -11.45 5.72 -2.63
N VAL A 126 -10.23 5.83 -2.13
CA VAL A 126 -9.80 5.26 -0.86
C VAL A 126 -8.97 6.29 -0.12
N GLU A 127 -9.31 6.56 1.13
CA GLU A 127 -8.54 7.45 1.99
C GLU A 127 -7.38 6.69 2.62
N PHE A 128 -6.28 7.40 2.87
CA PHE A 128 -5.11 6.80 3.49
C PHE A 128 -4.40 7.69 4.49
N THR A 129 -3.70 7.02 5.40
CA THR A 129 -2.61 7.58 6.19
C THR A 129 -1.43 6.62 6.11
N PHE A 130 -0.29 7.11 5.62
CA PHE A 130 0.99 6.42 5.71
C PHE A 130 1.87 7.06 6.76
N VAL A 131 2.62 6.23 7.47
CA VAL A 131 3.75 6.64 8.30
C VAL A 131 4.99 5.93 7.78
N TYR A 132 5.99 6.73 7.44
CA TYR A 132 7.27 6.30 6.93
C TYR A 132 8.36 6.51 7.97
N LYS A 133 9.35 5.62 7.97
CA LYS A 133 10.60 5.78 8.72
C LYS A 133 11.78 5.62 7.80
N LYS A 134 12.78 6.49 7.96
CA LYS A 134 14.08 6.42 7.32
C LYS A 134 15.05 5.73 8.27
N PHE A 135 15.56 4.58 7.84
CA PHE A 135 16.53 3.79 8.55
C PHE A 135 17.95 4.20 8.19
N GLU A 136 18.91 3.66 8.93
CA GLU A 136 20.33 3.77 8.58
C GLU A 136 20.56 3.26 7.14
N GLY A 137 21.49 3.88 6.42
CA GLY A 137 21.70 3.63 4.99
C GLY A 137 20.70 4.34 4.07
N GLY A 138 19.75 5.11 4.62
CA GLY A 138 18.83 5.95 3.83
C GLY A 138 17.61 5.22 3.29
N LEU A 139 17.39 3.97 3.69
CA LEU A 139 16.22 3.18 3.33
C LEU A 139 14.97 3.75 3.99
N ILE A 140 13.93 4.06 3.21
CA ILE A 140 12.65 4.54 3.72
C ILE A 140 11.64 3.42 3.58
N LYS A 141 10.93 3.12 4.67
CA LYS A 141 9.90 2.07 4.69
C LYS A 141 8.66 2.52 5.44
N ILE A 142 7.53 1.93 5.08
CA ILE A 142 6.24 2.09 5.73
C ILE A 142 6.25 1.32 7.05
N ILE A 143 6.00 2.03 8.15
CA ILE A 143 5.86 1.48 9.50
C ILE A 143 4.39 1.50 9.98
N ALA A 144 3.54 2.32 9.37
CA ALA A 144 2.10 2.25 9.55
C ALA A 144 1.37 2.63 8.26
N HIS A 145 0.26 1.97 8.01
CA HIS A 145 -0.60 2.16 6.85
C HIS A 145 -2.05 1.99 7.29
N HIS A 146 -2.84 3.04 7.20
CA HIS A 146 -4.27 2.98 7.40
C HIS A 146 -4.93 3.30 6.07
N SER A 147 -5.92 2.50 5.68
CA SER A 147 -6.78 2.83 4.55
C SER A 147 -8.25 2.65 4.91
N SER A 148 -9.10 3.54 4.41
CA SER A 148 -10.56 3.49 4.60
C SER A 148 -11.30 3.81 3.29
N ILE A 149 -12.47 3.22 3.15
CA ILE A 149 -13.44 3.70 2.17
C ILE A 149 -14.06 4.99 2.74
N PRO A 150 -14.23 6.06 1.94
CA PRO A 150 -14.88 7.28 2.41
C PRO A 150 -16.26 7.01 3.00
N TYR A 151 -16.62 7.76 4.05
CA TYR A 151 -17.93 7.61 4.68
C TYR A 151 -19.06 7.83 3.66
N GLY A 152 -20.00 6.88 3.58
CA GLY A 152 -21.14 6.95 2.67
C GLY A 152 -20.84 6.58 1.22
N ALA A 153 -19.63 6.15 0.89
CA ALA A 153 -19.36 5.51 -0.40
C ALA A 153 -19.95 4.09 -0.41
N CYS A 154 -21.11 3.95 -1.06
CA CYS A 154 -21.79 2.70 -1.38
C CYS A 154 -21.98 2.61 -2.90
#